data_AF-A0A660Q2Z5-F1
#
_entry.id   AF-A0A660Q2Z5-F1
#
_cell.length_a   1.000
_cell.length_b   1.000
_cell.length_c   1.000
_cell.angle_alpha   90.00
_cell.angle_beta   90.00
_cell.angle_gamma   90.00
#
_symmetry.space_group_name_H-M   'P 1'
#
loop_
_entity.id
_entity.type
_entity.pdbx_description
1 polymer ?
#
loop_
_entity_poly.entity_id
_entity_poly.type
_entity_poly.pdbx_seq_one_letter_code
_entity_poly.pdbx_strand_id
1 'polypeptide(L)' 'MEQALQGNIGRFTLPEIFQLIANSRKTGTLGIQKDDDIVMVYFKAGRIIYGYGPRQTFHLGQLLKDR' A
#
# COMPACT_ATOMS: atom_id res chain seq x y z
N MET A 1 17.43 10.09 9.34
CA MET A 1 16.53 9.68 8.25
C MET A 1 15.23 10.44 8.43
N GLU A 2 14.89 11.31 7.49
CA GLU A 2 13.70 12.15 7.57
C GLU A 2 12.48 11.33 7.14
N GLN A 3 11.55 11.04 8.07
CA GLN A 3 10.31 10.36 7.73
C GLN A 3 9.39 11.36 7.03
N ALA A 4 9.20 11.18 5.72
CA ALA A 4 8.42 12.10 4.90
C ALA A 4 6.92 12.14 5.28
N LEU A 5 6.43 11.15 6.02
CA LEU A 5 5.05 11.09 6.51
C LEU A 5 4.97 10.16 7.72
N GLN A 6 4.54 10.69 8.87
CA GLN A 6 4.22 9.91 10.07
C GLN A 6 2.97 10.52 10.72
N GLY A 7 1.89 9.74 10.88
CA GLY A 7 0.64 10.22 11.47
C GLY A 7 -0.53 9.25 11.35
N ASN A 8 -1.63 9.56 12.04
CA ASN A 8 -2.88 8.78 11.98
C ASN A 8 -3.65 9.15 10.71
N ILE A 9 -3.76 8.22 9.76
CA ILE A 9 -4.28 8.43 8.39
C ILE A 9 -5.80 8.73 8.37
N GLY A 10 -6.46 8.91 9.50
CA GLY A 10 -7.91 9.20 9.58
C GLY A 10 -8.41 10.45 8.84
N ARG A 11 -7.53 11.26 8.24
CA ARG A 11 -7.88 12.41 7.37
C ARG A 11 -7.51 12.24 5.89
N PHE A 12 -6.81 11.18 5.51
CA PHE A 12 -6.39 10.94 4.13
C PHE A 12 -6.77 9.55 3.67
N THR A 13 -7.43 9.47 2.53
CA THR A 13 -7.70 8.22 1.83
C THR A 13 -6.39 7.69 1.19
N LEU A 14 -6.30 6.37 0.97
CA LEU A 14 -5.15 5.78 0.26
C LEU A 14 -4.88 6.42 -1.12
N PRO A 15 -5.90 6.73 -1.95
CA PRO A 15 -5.69 7.47 -3.20
C PRO A 15 -4.97 8.81 -3.01
N GLU A 16 -5.32 9.58 -1.98
CA GLU A 16 -4.69 10.88 -1.71
C GLU A 16 -3.21 10.71 -1.33
N ILE A 17 -2.87 9.68 -0.54
CA ILE A 17 -1.48 9.34 -0.22
C ILE A 17 -0.70 8.98 -1.49
N PHE A 18 -1.30 8.20 -2.39
CA PHE A 18 -0.65 7.80 -3.63
C PHE A 18 -0.42 9.00 -4.55
N GLN A 19 -1.40 9.90 -4.66
CA GLN A 19 -1.26 11.15 -5.40
C GLN A 19 -0.16 12.04 -4.81
N LEU A 20 -0.09 12.16 -3.48
CA LEU A 20 0.96 12.92 -2.81
C LEU A 20 2.35 12.37 -3.12
N ILE A 21 2.54 11.05 -3.02
CA ILE A 21 3.83 10.39 -3.32
C ILE A 21 4.22 10.55 -4.79
N ALA A 22 3.24 10.39 -5.71
CA ALA A 22 3.46 10.56 -7.14
C ALA A 22 3.88 12.01 -7.48
N ASN A 23 3.15 13.00 -6.98
CA ASN A 23 3.41 14.42 -7.23
C ASN A 23 4.75 14.89 -6.63
N SER A 24 5.10 14.39 -5.44
CA SER A 24 6.37 14.70 -4.79
C SER A 24 7.56 13.88 -5.32
N ARG A 25 7.33 12.99 -6.29
CA ARG A 25 8.34 12.09 -6.88
C ARG A 25 9.18 11.34 -5.85
N LYS A 26 8.59 11.00 -4.70
CA LYS A 26 9.32 10.32 -3.62
C LYS A 26 9.68 8.89 -4.02
N THR A 27 10.82 8.45 -3.51
CA THR A 27 11.29 7.06 -3.58
C THR A 27 11.27 6.51 -2.16
N GLY A 28 10.76 5.30 -1.97
CA GLY A 28 10.64 4.70 -0.64
C GLY A 28 9.56 3.62 -0.58
N THR A 29 9.15 3.26 0.63
CA THR A 29 8.18 2.20 0.88
C THR A 29 7.03 2.74 1.71
N LEU A 30 5.80 2.43 1.31
CA LEU A 30 4.59 2.67 2.08
C LEU A 30 4.12 1.33 2.67
N GLY A 31 4.11 1.24 3.99
CA GLY A 31 3.44 0.15 4.70
C GLY A 31 2.01 0.55 5.01
N ILE A 32 1.07 -0.26 4.56
CA ILE A 32 -0.36 -0.12 4.84
C ILE A 32 -0.73 -1.26 5.77
N GLN A 33 -1.08 -0.94 7.01
CA GLN A 33 -1.50 -1.92 8.00
C GLN A 33 -2.99 -1.80 8.25
N LYS A 34 -3.69 -2.93 8.24
CA LYS A 34 -5.05 -3.05 8.74
C LYS A 34 -5.13 -4.35 9.55
N ASP A 35 -5.43 -4.22 10.83
CA ASP A 35 -5.41 -5.34 11.78
C ASP A 35 -4.03 -6.06 11.70
N ASP A 36 -4.01 -7.37 11.44
CA ASP A 36 -2.79 -8.18 11.27
C ASP A 36 -2.27 -8.22 9.82
N ASP A 37 -2.99 -7.61 8.87
CA ASP A 37 -2.60 -7.58 7.47
C ASP A 37 -1.69 -6.38 7.16
N ILE A 38 -0.53 -6.64 6.55
CA ILE A 38 0.42 -5.60 6.12
C ILE A 38 0.65 -5.70 4.61
N VAL A 39 0.29 -4.64 3.88
CA VAL A 39 0.64 -4.48 2.46
C VAL A 39 1.80 -3.49 2.34
N MET A 40 2.84 -3.89 1.64
CA MET A 40 4.01 -3.05 1.36
C MET A 40 4.01 -2.64 -0.10
N VAL A 41 4.08 -1.32 -0.37
CA VAL A 41 4.15 -0.75 -1.72
C VAL A 41 5.46 0.03 -1.88
N TYR A 42 6.20 -0.26 -2.93
CA TYR A 42 7.51 0.33 -3.22
C TYR A 42 7.39 1.36 -4.34
N PHE A 43 7.96 2.53 -4.10
CA PHE A 43 7.95 3.66 -5.01
C PHE A 43 9.36 4.02 -5.46
N LYS A 44 9.51 4.35 -6.74
CA LYS A 44 10.73 4.94 -7.33
C LYS A 44 10.33 6.16 -8.16
N ALA A 45 10.83 7.33 -7.78
CA ALA A 45 10.51 8.61 -8.42
C ALA A 45 8.99 8.85 -8.59
N GLY A 46 8.21 8.54 -7.54
CA GLY A 46 6.75 8.67 -7.54
C GLY A 46 5.99 7.56 -8.25
N ARG A 47 6.67 6.58 -8.87
CA ARG A 47 6.03 5.43 -9.55
C ARG A 47 6.06 4.20 -8.65
N ILE A 48 4.95 3.46 -8.61
CA ILE A 48 4.91 2.13 -7.96
C ILE A 48 5.74 1.17 -8.81
N ILE A 49 6.70 0.48 -8.20
CA ILE A 49 7.57 -0.50 -8.86
C ILE A 49 7.34 -1.93 -8.38
N TYR A 50 6.78 -2.09 -7.18
CA TYR A 50 6.52 -3.39 -6.59
C TYR A 50 5.49 -3.27 -5.46
N GLY A 51 4.74 -4.33 -5.20
CA GLY A 51 3.87 -4.42 -4.04
C GLY A 51 3.68 -5.88 -3.62
N TYR A 52 3.62 -6.13 -2.32
CA TYR A 52 3.27 -7.44 -1.77
C TYR A 52 2.46 -7.29 -0.48
N GLY A 53 1.70 -8.32 -0.14
CA GLY A 53 0.94 -8.39 1.10
C GLY A 53 0.59 -9.84 1.44
N PRO A 54 -0.06 -10.08 2.60
CA PRO A 54 -0.32 -11.41 3.14
C PRO A 54 -1.24 -12.27 2.26
N ARG A 55 -1.98 -11.68 1.32
CA ARG A 55 -2.75 -12.43 0.33
C ARG A 55 -1.87 -12.93 -0.81
N GLN A 56 -1.15 -14.02 -0.56
CA GLN A 56 -1.01 -15.05 -1.57
C GLN A 56 -2.32 -15.86 -1.62
N THR A 57 -2.91 -15.92 -2.83
CA THR A 57 -3.83 -16.96 -3.31
C THR A 57 -5.12 -17.21 -2.52
N PHE A 58 -6.20 -16.47 -2.83
CA PHE A 58 -7.46 -17.20 -2.96
C PHE A 58 -7.29 -18.13 -4.17
N HIS A 59 -7.16 -19.43 -3.93
CA HIS A 59 -7.29 -20.39 -5.01
C HIS A 59 -8.66 -20.19 -5.64
N LEU A 60 -8.73 -20.22 -6.98
CA LEU A 60 -9.99 -20.06 -7.72
C LEU A 60 -11.11 -20.96 -7.14
N GLY A 61 -10.74 -22.15 -6.65
CA GLY A 61 -11.65 -23.10 -5.98
C GLY A 61 -12.24 -22.65 -4.63
N GLN A 62 -11.60 -21.72 -3.91
CA GLN A 62 -12.19 -21.10 -2.71
C GLN A 62 -13.22 -20.02 -3.09
N LEU A 63 -12.95 -19.25 -4.15
CA LEU A 63 -13.90 -18.22 -4.63
C LEU A 63 -15.21 -18.82 -5.18
N LEU A 64 -15.19 -20.07 -5.63
CA LEU A 64 -16.34 -20.77 -6.18
C LEU A 64 -17.17 -21.54 -5.14
N LYS A 65 -16.65 -21.72 -3.92
CA LYS A 65 -17.37 -22.42 -2.83
C LYS A 65 -18.33 -21.54 -2.06
N ASP A 66 -18.09 -20.23 -2.04
CA ASP A 66 -18.93 -19.26 -1.33
C ASP A 66 -20.11 -18.74 -2.17
N ARG A 67 -20.57 -19.54 -3.15
CA ARG A 67 -21.80 -19.29 -3.93
C ARG A 67 -22.78 -20.44 -3.85
#